data_AF-A0A958L3F7-F1
#
_entry.id   AF-A0A958L3F7-F1
#
_cell.length_a   1.000
_cell.length_b   1.000
_cell.length_c   1.000
_cell.angle_alpha   90.00
_cell.angle_beta   90.00
_cell.angle_gamma   90.00
#
_symmetry.space_group_name_H-M   'P 1'
#
loop_
_entity.id
_entity.type
_entity.pdbx_description
1 polymer ?
#
loop_
_entity_poly.entity_id
_entity_poly.type
_entity_poly.pdbx_seq_one_letter_code
_entity_poly.pdbx_strand_id
1 'polypeptide(L)'
;MLFIRGFVLFGMLSLLPLSICSAREPQTNVEVIRDSLVYVPGDTAYIGVHFRLDQGWHIYGKDPGEIGLPTTVVLSGQSDFEMGEIVYPTPQTFESSDGVSYGYEGEVVLIVPIRIRQDAFFGKRELSAKVSWLNCNGEACMREKRALDFSLELGSEHVSGGSPVLVSWMKKLLPREGENGGVRAIAYEKKSPVEPHSEQVGLIQQAE
;
A
#
# COMPACT_ATOMS: atom_id res chain seq x y z
N MET A 1 59.54 58.77 20.20
CA MET A 1 58.74 58.10 21.26
C MET A 1 57.43 57.63 20.65
N LEU A 2 57.03 56.39 20.98
CA LEU A 2 55.77 55.68 20.65
C LEU A 2 55.62 55.13 19.21
N PHE A 3 56.03 53.86 19.03
CA PHE A 3 55.49 52.98 17.98
C PHE A 3 54.27 52.23 18.56
N ILE A 4 53.09 52.50 18.01
CA ILE A 4 51.82 51.84 18.37
C ILE A 4 51.81 50.45 17.71
N ARG A 5 51.82 49.39 18.54
CA ARG A 5 51.60 48.01 18.10
C ARG A 5 50.11 47.78 17.86
N GLY A 6 49.63 48.02 16.64
CA GLY A 6 48.28 47.66 16.21
C GLY A 6 48.21 46.19 15.81
N PHE A 7 47.75 45.33 16.72
CA PHE A 7 47.45 43.92 16.43
C PHE A 7 46.01 43.84 15.92
N VAL A 8 45.81 43.89 14.60
CA VAL A 8 44.50 43.69 13.98
C VAL A 8 44.20 42.20 13.98
N LEU A 9 43.38 41.74 14.93
CA LEU A 9 42.89 40.38 14.99
C LEU A 9 41.87 40.18 13.84
N PHE A 10 42.28 39.50 12.77
CA PHE A 10 41.38 39.05 11.70
C PHE A 10 40.48 37.95 12.27
N GLY A 11 39.25 38.31 12.63
CA GLY A 11 38.23 37.37 13.11
C GLY A 11 37.85 36.39 12.01
N MET A 12 38.28 35.13 12.17
CA MET A 12 37.91 34.01 11.31
C MET A 12 36.44 33.66 11.56
N LEU A 13 35.53 34.27 10.80
CA LEU A 13 34.11 33.96 10.79
C LEU A 13 33.94 32.54 10.25
N SER A 14 33.83 31.59 11.17
CA SER A 14 33.75 30.16 10.89
C SER A 14 32.38 29.86 10.30
N LEU A 15 32.33 29.65 8.99
CA LEU A 15 31.16 29.12 8.27
C LEU A 15 30.89 27.70 8.78
N LEU A 16 30.04 27.58 9.80
CA LEU A 16 29.51 26.29 10.23
C LEU A 16 28.73 25.68 9.05
N PRO A 17 29.12 24.50 8.54
CA PRO A 17 28.34 23.84 7.49
C PRO A 17 26.96 23.52 8.05
N LEU A 18 25.92 24.10 7.45
CA LEU A 18 24.56 23.64 7.65
C LEU A 18 24.53 22.17 7.23
N SER A 19 24.37 21.28 8.21
CA SER A 19 24.08 19.88 7.93
C SER A 19 22.75 19.84 7.21
N ILE A 20 22.80 19.59 5.90
CA ILE A 20 21.62 19.35 5.09
C ILE A 20 21.06 18.02 5.58
N CYS A 21 19.95 18.06 6.32
CA CYS A 21 19.16 16.88 6.61
C CYS A 21 18.60 16.40 5.27
N SER A 22 19.24 15.39 4.66
CA SER A 22 18.68 14.72 3.50
C SER A 22 17.44 13.95 4.00
N ALA A 23 16.27 14.54 3.80
CA ALA A 23 15.02 13.81 3.93
C ALA A 23 15.03 12.75 2.81
N ARG A 24 15.11 11.47 3.19
CA ARG A 24 15.05 10.35 2.26
C ARG A 24 13.73 10.43 1.48
N GLU A 25 13.80 10.52 0.16
CA GLU A 25 12.60 10.55 -0.68
C GLU A 25 11.82 9.24 -0.51
N PRO A 26 10.49 9.30 -0.39
CA PRO A 26 9.66 8.11 -0.24
C PRO A 26 9.77 7.27 -1.52
N GLN A 27 10.22 6.02 -1.35
CA GLN A 27 10.42 5.05 -2.45
C GLN A 27 9.10 4.41 -2.93
N THR A 28 7.99 4.89 -2.39
CA THR A 28 6.64 4.47 -2.74
C THR A 28 5.73 5.68 -2.67
N ASN A 29 5.11 6.01 -3.80
CA ASN A 29 4.04 7.00 -3.87
C ASN A 29 2.70 6.33 -3.57
N VAL A 30 1.88 6.94 -2.72
CA VAL A 30 0.57 6.41 -2.35
C VAL A 30 -0.48 7.51 -2.48
N GLU A 31 -1.57 7.22 -3.18
CA GLU A 31 -2.70 8.12 -3.36
C GLU A 31 -4.05 7.40 -3.27
N VAL A 32 -5.11 8.16 -3.02
CA VAL A 32 -6.49 7.66 -3.07
C VAL A 32 -7.13 8.03 -4.40
N ILE A 33 -7.61 7.02 -5.12
CA ILE A 33 -8.35 7.15 -6.38
C ILE A 33 -9.78 6.63 -6.22
N ARG A 34 -10.69 7.14 -7.05
CA ARG A 34 -12.14 6.88 -7.00
C ARG A 34 -12.63 6.36 -8.33
N ASP A 35 -13.71 5.60 -8.33
CA ASP A 35 -14.30 5.04 -9.55
C ASP A 35 -15.23 6.04 -10.26
N SER A 36 -15.80 6.98 -9.51
CA SER A 36 -16.81 7.92 -9.99
C SER A 36 -16.60 9.33 -9.43
N LEU A 37 -17.24 10.33 -10.03
CA LEU A 37 -17.18 11.73 -9.62
C LEU A 37 -18.29 12.08 -8.62
N VAL A 38 -19.50 11.54 -8.84
CA VAL A 38 -20.66 11.73 -7.96
C VAL A 38 -21.34 10.38 -7.75
N TYR A 39 -21.71 10.09 -6.51
CA TYR A 39 -22.38 8.88 -6.09
C TYR A 39 -23.81 9.18 -5.64
N VAL A 40 -24.71 8.21 -5.78
CA VAL A 40 -26.09 8.31 -5.30
C VAL A 40 -26.21 7.54 -3.96
N PRO A 41 -26.97 8.05 -2.97
CA PRO A 41 -27.32 7.25 -1.79
C PRO A 41 -27.87 5.87 -2.17
N GLY A 42 -27.32 4.82 -1.55
CA GLY A 42 -27.60 3.42 -1.91
C GLY A 42 -26.59 2.77 -2.85
N ASP A 43 -25.75 3.56 -3.55
CA ASP A 43 -24.66 3.05 -4.38
C ASP A 43 -23.58 2.34 -3.54
N THR A 44 -22.73 1.59 -4.24
CA THR A 44 -21.43 1.15 -3.71
C THR A 44 -20.33 1.95 -4.40
N ALA A 45 -19.62 2.78 -3.65
CA ALA A 45 -18.42 3.46 -4.12
C ALA A 45 -17.22 2.50 -4.03
N TYR A 46 -16.30 2.57 -4.99
CA TYR A 46 -15.05 1.83 -4.93
C TYR A 46 -13.89 2.80 -4.78
N ILE A 47 -13.15 2.64 -3.69
CA ILE A 47 -11.97 3.46 -3.40
C ILE A 47 -10.72 2.62 -3.62
N GLY A 48 -9.81 3.10 -4.47
CA GLY A 48 -8.50 2.51 -4.67
C GLY A 48 -7.45 3.24 -3.85
N VAL A 49 -6.65 2.49 -3.08
CA VAL A 49 -5.37 2.97 -2.56
C VAL A 49 -4.29 2.51 -3.53
N HIS A 50 -3.75 3.46 -4.30
CA HIS A 50 -2.84 3.21 -5.40
C HIS A 50 -1.40 3.43 -4.95
N PHE A 51 -0.62 2.35 -4.97
CA PHE A 51 0.80 2.35 -4.67
C PHE A 51 1.60 2.28 -5.97
N ARG A 52 2.57 3.19 -6.13
CA ARG A 52 3.61 3.12 -7.15
C ARG A 52 4.96 3.05 -6.46
N LEU A 53 5.69 1.98 -6.71
CA LEU A 53 6.94 1.65 -6.06
C LEU A 53 8.10 1.93 -7.02
N ASP A 54 9.20 2.44 -6.48
CA ASP A 54 10.45 2.58 -7.24
C ASP A 54 11.00 1.20 -7.62
N GLN A 55 11.81 1.15 -8.67
CA GLN A 55 12.39 -0.10 -9.15
C GLN A 55 13.19 -0.81 -8.04
N GLY A 56 12.96 -2.12 -7.88
CA GLY A 56 13.62 -2.95 -6.86
C GLY A 56 13.01 -2.85 -5.46
N TRP A 57 11.93 -2.07 -5.30
CA TRP A 57 11.15 -2.01 -4.06
C TRP A 57 9.85 -2.82 -4.17
N HIS A 58 9.45 -3.41 -3.04
CA HIS A 58 8.23 -4.19 -2.92
C HIS A 58 7.50 -3.93 -1.59
N ILE A 59 6.19 -4.16 -1.61
CA ILE A 59 5.32 -4.18 -0.43
C ILE A 59 4.57 -5.52 -0.35
N TYR A 60 4.01 -5.85 0.81
CA TYR A 60 3.40 -7.17 1.03
C TYR A 60 1.88 -7.18 0.91
N GLY A 61 1.33 -8.33 0.55
CA GLY A 61 -0.12 -8.59 0.46
C GLY A 61 -0.82 -8.72 1.82
N LYS A 62 -2.06 -9.22 1.80
CA LYS A 62 -2.84 -9.51 3.01
C LYS A 62 -2.15 -10.53 3.91
N ASP A 63 -1.65 -11.61 3.29
CA ASP A 63 -0.90 -12.67 3.95
C ASP A 63 0.55 -12.62 3.41
N PRO A 64 1.51 -12.05 4.16
CA PRO A 64 2.84 -11.76 3.65
C PRO A 64 3.75 -12.98 3.50
N GLY A 65 3.37 -14.15 4.04
CA GLY A 65 4.22 -15.35 4.08
C GLY A 65 5.02 -15.44 5.38
N GLU A 66 6.25 -15.97 5.29
CA GLU A 66 7.15 -16.19 6.44
C GLU A 66 7.85 -14.92 6.89
N ILE A 67 8.09 -14.00 5.95
CA ILE A 67 8.75 -12.72 6.17
C ILE A 67 7.85 -11.56 5.70
N GLY A 68 8.02 -10.39 6.32
CA GLY A 68 7.29 -9.17 5.95
C GLY A 68 6.16 -8.79 6.90
N LEU A 69 5.40 -7.77 6.51
CA LEU A 69 4.21 -7.30 7.24
C LEU A 69 3.13 -6.86 6.26
N PRO A 70 1.85 -7.18 6.55
CA PRO A 70 0.78 -6.90 5.62
C PRO A 70 0.58 -5.41 5.39
N THR A 71 0.32 -5.05 4.14
CA THR A 71 -0.16 -3.72 3.80
C THR A 71 -1.61 -3.59 4.26
N THR A 72 -1.90 -2.58 5.08
CA THR A 72 -3.22 -2.37 5.67
C THR A 72 -3.77 -1.00 5.29
N VAL A 73 -5.08 -0.94 5.06
CA VAL A 73 -5.84 0.28 4.80
C VAL A 73 -7.00 0.32 5.78
N VAL A 74 -7.08 1.38 6.57
CA VAL A 74 -8.20 1.63 7.48
C VAL A 74 -8.88 2.91 7.03
N LEU A 75 -10.08 2.77 6.48
CA LEU A 75 -10.92 3.92 6.15
C LEU A 75 -11.66 4.42 7.38
N SER A 76 -11.81 5.73 7.46
CA SER A 76 -12.62 6.41 8.47
C SER A 76 -13.39 7.54 7.80
N GLY A 77 -14.61 7.78 8.27
CA GLY A 77 -15.51 8.78 7.68
C GLY A 77 -16.78 8.94 8.50
N GLN A 78 -17.71 9.72 7.96
CA GLN A 78 -19.02 9.96 8.59
C GLN A 78 -19.87 8.67 8.62
N SER A 79 -20.93 8.67 9.44
CA SER A 79 -21.85 7.54 9.65
C SER A 79 -22.69 7.11 8.44
N ASP A 80 -22.48 7.76 7.30
CA ASP A 80 -23.20 7.54 6.05
C ASP A 80 -22.66 6.33 5.26
N PHE A 81 -21.55 5.74 5.73
CA PHE A 81 -20.78 4.75 4.99
C PHE A 81 -20.57 3.46 5.78
N GLU A 82 -20.78 2.33 5.12
CA GLU A 82 -20.35 1.02 5.60
C GLU A 82 -19.13 0.58 4.77
N MET A 83 -17.97 0.47 5.42
CA MET A 83 -16.72 0.08 4.78
C MET A 83 -16.68 -1.45 4.66
N GLY A 84 -16.52 -1.95 3.44
CA GLY A 84 -16.33 -3.39 3.19
C GLY A 84 -14.88 -3.84 3.38
N GLU A 85 -14.64 -5.13 3.16
CA GLU A 85 -13.30 -5.70 3.21
C GLU A 85 -12.42 -5.22 2.04
N ILE A 86 -11.13 -5.02 2.32
CA ILE A 86 -10.15 -4.69 1.29
C ILE A 86 -10.02 -5.87 0.32
N VAL A 87 -10.19 -5.59 -0.96
CA VAL A 87 -9.90 -6.50 -2.06
C VAL A 87 -8.44 -6.34 -2.44
N TYR A 88 -7.66 -7.39 -2.15
CA TYR A 88 -6.25 -7.48 -2.49
C TYR A 88 -6.08 -8.20 -3.83
N PRO A 89 -5.24 -7.69 -4.74
CA PRO A 89 -4.80 -8.45 -5.90
C PRO A 89 -4.09 -9.75 -5.52
N THR A 90 -3.98 -10.68 -6.46
CA THR A 90 -3.12 -11.86 -6.28
C THR A 90 -1.66 -11.40 -6.19
N PRO A 91 -0.95 -11.72 -5.10
CA PRO A 91 0.44 -11.31 -4.92
C PRO A 91 1.39 -12.14 -5.79
N GLN A 92 2.56 -11.57 -6.04
CA GLN A 92 3.73 -12.29 -6.53
C GLN A 92 4.41 -13.04 -5.39
N THR A 93 5.21 -14.06 -5.72
CA THR A 93 6.04 -14.79 -4.76
C THR A 93 7.47 -14.26 -4.80
N PHE A 94 8.04 -13.95 -3.64
CA PHE A 94 9.42 -13.55 -3.47
C PHE A 94 10.13 -14.59 -2.60
N GLU A 95 11.25 -15.12 -3.09
CA GLU A 95 12.06 -16.12 -2.39
C GLU A 95 13.40 -15.50 -1.99
N SER A 96 13.80 -15.68 -0.74
CA SER A 96 15.13 -15.30 -0.25
C SER A 96 15.71 -16.39 0.66
N SER A 97 16.96 -16.21 1.11
CA SER A 97 17.55 -17.07 2.14
C SER A 97 16.78 -17.06 3.46
N ASP A 98 15.96 -16.03 3.68
CA ASP A 98 15.25 -15.80 4.94
C ASP A 98 13.81 -16.34 4.92
N GLY A 99 13.32 -16.79 3.77
CA GLY A 99 12.01 -17.42 3.61
C GLY A 99 11.26 -16.99 2.34
N VAL A 100 10.02 -17.47 2.23
CA VAL A 100 9.10 -17.13 1.13
C VAL A 100 8.12 -16.05 1.57
N SER A 101 7.92 -15.05 0.73
CA SER A 101 6.94 -13.98 0.97
C SER A 101 6.08 -13.64 -0.24
N TYR A 102 4.98 -12.95 0.02
CA TYR A 102 3.98 -12.62 -0.98
C TYR A 102 3.68 -11.12 -0.99
N GLY A 103 3.79 -10.50 -2.17
CA GLY A 103 3.64 -9.05 -2.28
C GLY A 103 3.51 -8.51 -3.70
N TYR A 104 3.87 -7.26 -3.86
CA TYR A 104 3.74 -6.50 -5.10
C TYR A 104 4.96 -5.62 -5.33
N GLU A 105 5.35 -5.50 -6.59
CA GLU A 105 6.37 -4.58 -7.11
C GLU A 105 5.75 -3.70 -8.21
N GLY A 106 6.37 -2.56 -8.49
CA GLY A 106 5.92 -1.63 -9.55
C GLY A 106 4.64 -0.88 -9.19
N GLU A 107 3.47 -1.47 -9.44
CA GLU A 107 2.16 -0.84 -9.18
C GLU A 107 1.18 -1.83 -8.57
N VAL A 108 0.44 -1.38 -7.55
CA VAL A 108 -0.71 -2.13 -7.02
C VAL A 108 -1.82 -1.19 -6.54
N VAL A 109 -3.07 -1.59 -6.76
CA VAL A 109 -4.24 -0.90 -6.21
C VAL A 109 -4.99 -1.84 -5.26
N LEU A 110 -5.09 -1.44 -4.00
CA LEU A 110 -5.93 -2.10 -3.01
C LEU A 110 -7.31 -1.44 -3.04
N ILE A 111 -8.37 -2.22 -3.26
CA ILE A 111 -9.72 -1.67 -3.47
C ILE A 111 -10.55 -1.87 -2.20
N VAL A 112 -11.19 -0.81 -1.72
CA VAL A 112 -12.13 -0.85 -0.60
C VAL A 112 -13.52 -0.48 -1.12
N PRO A 113 -14.49 -1.41 -1.13
CA PRO A 113 -15.88 -1.08 -1.43
C PRO A 113 -16.50 -0.34 -0.23
N ILE A 114 -17.26 0.70 -0.51
CA ILE A 114 -17.97 1.50 0.49
C ILE A 114 -19.44 1.53 0.11
N ARG A 115 -20.29 0.91 0.92
CA ARG A 115 -21.73 1.01 0.76
C ARG A 115 -22.20 2.36 1.31
N ILE A 116 -22.91 3.12 0.48
CA ILE A 116 -23.49 4.39 0.88
C ILE A 116 -24.90 4.12 1.40
N ARG A 117 -25.23 4.64 2.58
CA ARG A 117 -26.58 4.52 3.13
C ARG A 117 -27.60 5.17 2.20
N GLN A 118 -28.77 4.55 2.09
CA GLN A 118 -29.86 5.05 1.24
C GLN A 118 -30.43 6.39 1.71
N ASP A 119 -30.34 6.66 3.01
CA ASP A 119 -30.83 7.90 3.64
C ASP A 119 -29.73 8.96 3.83
N ALA A 120 -28.55 8.76 3.23
CA ALA A 120 -27.48 9.75 3.26
C ALA A 120 -27.92 11.03 2.51
N PHE A 121 -27.73 12.19 3.15
CA PHE A 121 -28.00 13.48 2.50
C PHE A 121 -27.01 13.76 1.36
N PHE A 122 -27.39 14.59 0.40
CA PHE A 122 -26.47 15.05 -0.64
C PHE A 122 -25.33 15.92 -0.09
N GLY A 123 -24.32 16.15 -0.92
CA GLY A 123 -23.18 16.99 -0.65
C GLY A 123 -21.90 16.22 -0.34
N LYS A 124 -20.80 16.97 -0.31
CA LYS A 124 -19.46 16.49 -0.03
C LYS A 124 -19.35 15.80 1.33
N ARG A 125 -18.71 14.63 1.34
CA ARG A 125 -18.34 13.88 2.54
C ARG A 125 -16.84 13.73 2.60
N GLU A 126 -16.24 14.17 3.70
CA GLU A 126 -14.81 13.97 3.97
C GLU A 126 -14.57 12.60 4.63
N LEU A 127 -13.52 11.93 4.20
CA LEU A 127 -13.04 10.65 4.67
C LEU A 127 -11.51 10.69 4.79
N SER A 128 -10.94 9.73 5.51
CA SER A 128 -9.50 9.55 5.62
C SER A 128 -9.14 8.09 5.50
N ALA A 129 -8.12 7.79 4.68
CA ALA A 129 -7.52 6.47 4.56
C ALA A 129 -6.19 6.46 5.34
N LYS A 130 -6.14 5.69 6.43
CA LYS A 130 -4.90 5.42 7.17
C LYS A 130 -4.27 4.17 6.59
N VAL A 131 -3.13 4.34 5.95
CA VAL A 131 -2.40 3.29 5.24
C VAL A 131 -1.11 2.98 5.99
N SER A 132 -0.81 1.70 6.20
CA SER A 132 0.43 1.23 6.82
C SER A 132 1.00 0.07 6.02
N TRP A 133 2.27 0.12 5.68
CA TRP A 133 2.95 -0.92 4.91
C TRP A 133 4.41 -1.08 5.33
N LEU A 134 5.03 -2.18 4.91
CA LEU A 134 6.46 -2.41 5.00
C LEU A 134 7.03 -2.33 3.60
N ASN A 135 7.86 -1.32 3.36
CA ASN A 135 8.53 -1.05 2.10
C ASN A 135 9.93 -1.67 2.13
N CYS A 136 10.19 -2.68 1.31
CA CYS A 136 11.43 -3.44 1.33
C CYS A 136 12.14 -3.41 -0.01
N ASN A 137 13.46 -3.56 0.04
CA ASN A 137 14.29 -3.94 -1.10
C ASN A 137 15.31 -5.00 -0.63
N GLY A 138 16.31 -5.32 -1.47
CA GLY A 138 17.33 -6.31 -1.14
C GLY A 138 18.27 -5.96 0.03
N GLU A 139 18.22 -4.74 0.56
CA GLU A 139 19.15 -4.26 1.60
C GLU A 139 18.43 -3.84 2.88
N ALA A 140 17.21 -3.32 2.78
CA ALA A 140 16.53 -2.68 3.90
C ALA A 140 15.00 -2.78 3.79
N CYS A 141 14.35 -2.75 4.95
CA CYS A 141 12.90 -2.68 5.10
C CYS A 141 12.51 -1.52 6.02
N MET A 142 11.58 -0.69 5.57
CA MET A 142 11.10 0.50 6.29
C MET A 142 9.59 0.41 6.50
N ARG A 143 9.15 0.54 7.76
CA ARG A 143 7.72 0.66 8.06
C ARG A 143 7.26 2.07 7.75
N GLU A 144 6.28 2.19 6.88
CA GLU A 144 5.71 3.47 6.48
C GLU A 144 4.23 3.55 6.84
N LYS A 145 3.80 4.78 7.12
CA LYS A 145 2.41 5.12 7.39
C LYS A 145 2.07 6.45 6.73
N ARG A 146 0.84 6.55 6.22
CA ARG A 146 0.26 7.79 5.69
C ARG A 146 -1.21 7.89 6.05
N ALA A 147 -1.66 9.10 6.33
CA ALA A 147 -3.08 9.44 6.33
C ALA A 147 -3.36 10.22 5.04
N LEU A 148 -4.33 9.74 4.26
CA LEU A 148 -4.71 10.32 2.98
C LEU A 148 -6.16 10.79 3.11
N ASP A 149 -6.34 12.10 3.18
CA ASP A 149 -7.66 12.70 3.26
C ASP A 149 -8.26 12.85 1.86
N PHE A 150 -9.53 12.49 1.74
CA PHE A 150 -10.24 12.51 0.47
C PHE A 150 -11.74 12.72 0.72
N SER A 151 -12.47 12.99 -0.34
CA SER A 151 -13.92 13.22 -0.27
C SER A 151 -14.70 12.51 -1.34
N LEU A 152 -15.95 12.18 -1.03
CA LEU A 152 -16.94 11.68 -1.98
C LEU A 152 -18.06 12.72 -2.11
N GLU A 153 -18.51 12.95 -3.34
CA GLU A 153 -19.66 13.82 -3.60
C GLU A 153 -20.92 12.96 -3.70
N LEU A 154 -21.93 13.26 -2.89
CA LEU A 154 -23.23 12.59 -2.95
C LEU A 154 -24.25 13.48 -3.65
N GLY A 155 -24.94 12.95 -4.66
CA GLY A 155 -25.89 13.71 -5.47
C GLY A 155 -27.12 12.90 -5.87
N SER A 156 -28.00 13.55 -6.63
CA SER A 156 -29.23 12.92 -7.14
C SER A 156 -28.99 12.02 -8.34
N GLU A 157 -27.84 12.15 -9.01
CA GLU A 157 -27.48 11.37 -10.20
C GLU A 157 -26.03 10.88 -10.08
N HIS A 158 -25.81 9.65 -10.53
CA HIS A 158 -24.49 9.05 -10.59
C HIS A 158 -23.71 9.66 -11.76
N VAL A 159 -22.52 10.20 -11.48
CA VAL A 159 -21.64 10.76 -12.51
C VAL A 159 -20.37 9.93 -12.59
N SER A 160 -20.28 9.12 -13.65
CA SER A 160 -19.08 8.36 -13.98
C SER A 160 -17.90 9.27 -14.35
N GLY A 161 -16.69 8.71 -14.43
CA GLY A 161 -15.50 9.45 -14.84
C GLY A 161 -14.45 9.60 -13.75
N GLY A 162 -14.41 8.68 -12.79
CA GLY A 162 -13.28 8.56 -11.88
C GLY A 162 -12.01 8.02 -12.57
N SER A 163 -11.09 7.50 -11.77
CA SER A 163 -9.77 7.05 -12.19
C SER A 163 -9.84 5.87 -13.17
N PRO A 164 -9.30 6.01 -14.40
CA PRO A 164 -9.18 4.91 -15.33
C PRO A 164 -8.32 3.76 -14.80
N VAL A 165 -7.32 4.09 -13.97
CA VAL A 165 -6.47 3.10 -13.29
C VAL A 165 -7.33 2.21 -12.42
N LEU A 166 -8.16 2.79 -11.54
CA LEU A 166 -9.04 2.02 -10.67
C LEU A 166 -10.02 1.17 -11.46
N VAL A 167 -10.67 1.74 -12.48
CA VAL A 167 -11.60 0.99 -13.34
C VAL A 167 -10.91 -0.21 -14.00
N SER A 168 -9.65 -0.07 -14.40
CA SER A 168 -8.88 -1.19 -14.96
C SER A 168 -8.59 -2.29 -13.94
N TRP A 169 -8.29 -1.93 -12.69
CA TRP A 169 -8.05 -2.88 -11.60
C TRP A 169 -9.35 -3.55 -11.14
N MET A 170 -10.46 -2.81 -11.05
CA MET A 170 -11.79 -3.36 -10.74
C MET A 170 -12.18 -4.46 -11.71
N LYS A 171 -11.99 -4.26 -13.03
CA LYS A 171 -12.28 -5.27 -14.05
C LYS A 171 -11.47 -6.56 -13.90
N LYS A 172 -10.28 -6.48 -13.29
CA LYS A 172 -9.39 -7.65 -13.05
C LYS A 172 -9.76 -8.39 -11.77
N LEU A 173 -10.21 -7.67 -10.75
CA LEU A 173 -10.30 -8.18 -9.37
C LEU A 173 -11.72 -8.48 -8.90
N LEU A 174 -12.70 -7.73 -9.40
CA LEU A 174 -14.07 -7.85 -8.93
C LEU A 174 -14.84 -8.81 -9.83
N PRO A 175 -15.67 -9.71 -9.25
CA PRO A 175 -16.59 -10.54 -10.03
C PRO A 175 -17.49 -9.66 -10.89
N ARG A 176 -17.81 -10.13 -12.10
CA ARG A 176 -18.81 -9.43 -12.94
C ARG A 176 -20.20 -9.62 -12.32
N GLU A 177 -20.97 -8.54 -12.21
CA GLU A 177 -22.39 -8.66 -11.89
C GLU A 177 -23.06 -9.60 -12.91
N GLY A 178 -23.58 -10.73 -12.41
CA GLY A 178 -24.20 -11.78 -13.22
C GLY A 178 -23.58 -13.18 -13.04
N GLU A 179 -22.38 -13.30 -12.49
CA GLU A 179 -21.82 -14.60 -12.05
C GLU A 179 -22.21 -14.89 -10.60
N ASN A 180 -23.47 -15.31 -10.42
CA ASN A 180 -24.06 -15.85 -9.19
C ASN A 180 -24.14 -14.93 -7.95
N GLY A 181 -25.38 -14.67 -7.51
CA GLY A 181 -25.74 -13.94 -6.29
C GLY A 181 -25.25 -14.59 -4.99
N GLY A 182 -23.96 -14.48 -4.75
CA GLY A 182 -23.28 -14.91 -3.54
C GLY A 182 -21.80 -14.60 -3.72
N VAL A 183 -21.39 -13.41 -3.27
CA VAL A 183 -19.99 -12.96 -3.30
C VAL A 183 -19.14 -13.97 -2.53
N ARG A 184 -18.56 -14.93 -3.23
CA ARG A 184 -17.39 -15.64 -2.75
C ARG A 184 -16.22 -14.75 -3.11
N ALA A 185 -15.66 -14.10 -2.08
CA ALA A 185 -14.27 -13.69 -2.13
C ALA A 185 -13.47 -14.85 -2.72
N ILE A 186 -12.70 -14.57 -3.77
CA ILE A 186 -11.69 -15.49 -4.29
C ILE A 186 -10.83 -15.89 -3.09
N ALA A 187 -11.11 -17.08 -2.55
CA ALA A 187 -10.37 -17.64 -1.45
C ALA A 187 -8.93 -17.78 -1.90
N TYR A 188 -8.01 -17.30 -1.07
CA TYR A 188 -6.60 -17.66 -1.17
C TYR A 188 -6.51 -19.19 -1.09
N GLU A 189 -6.43 -19.86 -2.23
CA GLU A 189 -6.12 -21.28 -2.28
C GLU A 189 -4.65 -21.41 -1.87
N LYS A 190 -4.42 -21.72 -0.60
CA LYS A 190 -3.10 -21.99 -0.04
C LYS A 190 -2.53 -23.19 -0.78
N LYS A 191 -1.72 -22.97 -1.82
CA LYS A 191 -1.02 -24.05 -2.52
C LYS A 191 -0.07 -24.70 -1.50
N SER A 192 -0.29 -25.99 -1.26
CA SER A 192 0.48 -26.78 -0.29
C SER A 192 1.99 -26.65 -0.55
N PRO A 193 2.85 -26.56 0.48
CA PRO A 193 4.30 -26.55 0.29
C PRO A 193 4.73 -27.84 -0.42
N VAL A 194 5.59 -27.69 -1.44
CA VAL A 194 6.30 -28.81 -2.07
C VAL A 194 7.24 -29.38 -1.01
N GLU A 195 7.08 -30.66 -0.65
CA GLU A 195 8.02 -31.36 0.24
C GLU A 195 9.43 -31.33 -0.37
N PRO A 196 10.47 -30.94 0.40
CA PRO A 196 11.83 -31.04 -0.08
C PRO A 196 12.23 -32.52 -0.17
N HIS A 197 12.75 -32.90 -1.34
CA HIS A 197 13.32 -34.21 -1.61
C HIS A 197 14.29 -34.62 -0.49
N SER A 198 14.00 -35.75 0.15
CA SER A 198 14.88 -36.39 1.12
C SER A 198 16.16 -36.86 0.44
N GLU A 199 17.26 -36.30 0.91
CA GLU A 199 18.63 -36.77 0.71
C GLU A 199 18.73 -38.19 1.27
N GLN A 200 18.99 -39.18 0.41
CA GLN A 200 19.20 -40.56 0.83
C GLN A 200 20.52 -40.68 1.62
N VAL A 201 20.41 -40.74 2.95
CA VAL A 201 21.48 -41.27 3.80
C VAL A 201 21.28 -42.78 3.95
N GLY A 202 22.15 -43.55 3.30
CA GLY A 202 22.39 -44.97 3.52
C GLY A 202 23.76 -45.30 2.93
N LEU A 203 24.65 -46.09 3.51
CA LEU A 203 24.57 -47.12 4.54
C LEU A 203 25.97 -47.25 5.17
N ILE A 204 26.02 -47.48 6.47
CA ILE A 204 27.19 -48.06 7.14
C ILE A 204 27.21 -49.55 6.77
N GLN A 205 28.28 -50.03 6.15
CA GLN A 205 28.62 -51.45 6.11
C GLN A 205 29.83 -51.68 7.02
N GLN A 206 29.59 -52.41 8.11
CA GLN A 206 30.61 -53.19 8.78
C GLN A 206 30.67 -54.57 8.13
N ALA A 207 31.85 -54.95 7.62
CA ALA A 207 32.29 -56.33 7.47
C ALA A 207 33.80 -56.32 7.15
N GLU A 208 34.63 -56.61 8.16
CA GLU A 208 35.76 -57.56 8.17
C GLU A 208 36.46 -57.50 9.54
#